data_AF-A0A8T4QEE6-F1
#
_entry.id   AF-A0A8T4QEE6-F1
#
_cell.length_a   1.000
_cell.length_b   1.000
_cell.length_c   1.000
_cell.angle_alpha   90.00
_cell.angle_beta   90.00
_cell.angle_gamma   90.00
#
_symmetry.space_group_name_H-M   'P 1'
#
loop_
_entity.id
_entity.type
_entity.pdbx_description
1 polymer ?
#
loop_
_entity_poly.entity_id
_entity_poly.type
_entity_poly.pdbx_seq_one_letter_code
_entity_poly.pdbx_strand_id
1 'polypeptide(L)' 'MKKIIAQGAEAKLFLEDNKIIKNRFLKSYRIKEIDERLRGFRTRREARRYCKN' A
#
# COMPACT_ATOMS: atom_id res chain seq x y z
N MET A 1 -18.80 2.51 -4.15
CA MET A 1 -18.11 3.07 -5.34
C MET A 1 -16.67 3.37 -4.97
N LYS A 2 -15.70 2.81 -5.70
CA LYS A 2 -14.27 2.98 -5.42
C LYS A 2 -13.77 4.34 -5.91
N LYS A 3 -13.41 5.24 -5.00
CA LYS A 3 -12.90 6.58 -5.34
C LYS A 3 -11.41 6.68 -5.01
N ILE A 4 -10.59 7.14 -5.95
CA ILE A 4 -9.19 7.51 -5.64
C ILE A 4 -9.23 8.79 -4.81
N ILE A 5 -8.60 8.76 -3.64
CA ILE A 5 -8.52 9.91 -2.73
C ILE A 5 -7.12 10.51 -2.67
N ALA A 6 -6.09 9.73 -2.98
CA ALA A 6 -4.71 10.22 -3.09
C ALA A 6 -3.86 9.28 -3.95
N GLN A 7 -2.82 9.84 -4.56
CA GLN A 7 -1.79 9.09 -5.29
C GLN A 7 -0.41 9.63 -4.94
N GLY A 8 0.49 8.73 -4.56
CA GLY A 8 1.90 9.06 -4.37
C GLY A 8 2.79 8.20 -5.26
N ALA A 9 4.11 8.39 -5.11
CA ALA A 9 5.08 7.59 -5.83
C ALA A 9 4.98 6.10 -5.50
N GLU A 10 4.53 5.72 -4.30
CA GLU A 10 4.59 4.34 -3.83
C GLU A 10 3.26 3.59 -3.88
N ALA A 11 2.13 4.28 -3.73
CA ALA A 11 0.82 3.65 -3.62
C ALA A 11 -0.30 4.60 -4.05
N LYS A 12 -1.46 4.04 -4.40
CA LYS A 12 -2.73 4.74 -4.54
C LYS A 12 -3.61 4.45 -3.32
N LEU A 13 -4.28 5.48 -2.81
CA LEU A 13 -5.29 5.36 -1.76
C LEU A 13 -6.67 5.43 -2.37
N PHE A 14 -7.52 4.49 -1.99
CA PHE A 14 -8.91 4.41 -2.39
C PHE A 14 -9.82 4.52 -1.17
N LEU A 15 -10.93 5.22 -1.31
CA LEU A 15 -12.06 5.15 -0.38
C LEU A 15 -13.11 4.22 -1.00
N GLU A 16 -13.45 3.16 -0.28
CA GLU A 16 -14.43 2.16 -0.67
C GLU A 16 -15.19 1.73 0.58
N ASP A 17 -16.51 1.94 0.60
CA ASP A 17 -17.42 1.54 1.68
C ASP A 17 -16.93 1.93 3.10
N ASN A 18 -16.58 3.21 3.26
CA ASN A 18 -15.98 3.80 4.47
C ASN A 18 -14.64 3.20 4.92
N LYS A 19 -13.99 2.40 4.06
CA LYS A 19 -12.64 1.87 4.29
C LYS A 19 -11.63 2.59 3.41
N ILE A 20 -10.46 2.87 3.98
CA ILE A 20 -9.30 3.37 3.24
C ILE A 20 -8.46 2.17 2.80
N ILE A 21 -8.36 1.95 1.50
CA ILE A 21 -7.58 0.87 0.90
C ILE A 21 -6.30 1.45 0.28
N LYS A 22 -5.15 1.02 0.79
CA LYS A 22 -3.83 1.39 0.26
C LYS A 22 -3.31 0.31 -0.69
N ASN A 23 -3.30 0.59 -1.99
CA ASN A 23 -2.78 -0.32 -3.00
C ASN A 23 -1.36 0.07 -3.44
N ARG A 24 -0.39 -0.81 -3.15
CA ARG A 24 1.03 -0.65 -3.53
C ARG A 24 1.30 -1.35 -4.86
N PHE A 25 1.60 -0.57 -5.89
CA PHE A 25 1.86 -1.08 -7.24
C PHE A 25 3.32 -1.54 -7.41
N LEU A 26 3.53 -2.49 -8.32
CA LEU A 26 4.85 -3.01 -8.67
C LEU A 26 5.74 -1.89 -9.22
N LYS A 27 7.03 -1.96 -8.90
CA LYS A 27 8.05 -1.11 -9.52
C LYS A 27 8.78 -1.89 -10.59
N SER A 28 8.58 -1.51 -11.85
CA SER A 28 9.19 -2.16 -13.02
C SER A 28 10.73 -2.17 -12.98
N TYR A 29 11.34 -1.22 -12.27
CA TYR A 29 12.78 -1.13 -12.10
C TYR A 29 13.34 -2.03 -10.97
N ARG A 30 12.51 -2.74 -10.21
CA ARG A 30 12.96 -3.60 -9.11
C ARG A 30 12.85 -5.07 -9.50
N ILE A 31 13.87 -5.84 -9.13
CA ILE A 31 13.80 -7.31 -9.17
C ILE A 31 12.60 -7.77 -8.32
N LYS A 32 11.82 -8.72 -8.85
CA LYS A 32 10.55 -9.19 -8.28
C LYS A 32 10.66 -9.54 -6.79
N GLU A 33 11.67 -10.33 -6.45
CA GLU A 33 11.93 -10.80 -5.08
C GLU A 33 12.16 -9.65 -4.09
N ILE A 34 12.91 -8.63 -4.53
CA ILE A 34 13.20 -7.44 -3.73
C ILE A 34 11.93 -6.60 -3.57
N ASP A 35 11.15 -6.40 -4.63
CA ASP A 35 9.93 -5.61 -4.55
C ASP A 35 8.87 -6.27 -3.65
N GLU A 36 8.68 -7.58 -3.76
CA GLU A 36 7.77 -8.35 -2.91
C GLU A 36 8.18 -8.27 -1.43
N ARG A 37 9.48 -8.46 -1.14
CA ARG A 37 10.02 -8.33 0.22
C ARG A 37 9.80 -6.92 0.77
N LEU A 38 10.10 -5.88 -0.01
CA LEU A 38 9.95 -4.48 0.40
C LEU A 38 8.48 -4.11 0.64
N ARG A 39 7.57 -4.46 -0.28
CA ARG A 39 6.13 -4.17 -0.13
C ARG A 39 5.56 -4.86 1.11
N GLY A 40 5.89 -6.14 1.33
CA GLY A 40 5.44 -6.88 2.50
C GLY A 40 5.98 -6.31 3.81
N PHE A 41 7.28 -6.01 3.88
CA PHE A 41 7.90 -5.41 5.06
C PHE A 41 7.26 -4.06 5.42
N ARG A 42 7.06 -3.17 4.44
CA ARG A 42 6.45 -1.85 4.66
C ARG A 42 5.01 -1.97 5.13
N THR A 43 4.20 -2.85 4.53
CA THR A 43 2.80 -3.08 4.96
C THR A 43 2.74 -3.58 6.40
N ARG A 44 3.57 -4.57 6.79
CA ARG A 44 3.61 -5.06 8.18
C ARG A 44 4.02 -3.98 9.17
N ARG A 45 5.03 -3.16 8.82
CA ARG A 45 5.52 -2.07 9.68
C ARG A 45 4.47 -0.97 9.85
N GLU A 46 3.76 -0.62 8.78
CA GLU A 46 2.64 0.32 8.83
C GLU A 46 1.48 -0.22 9.66
N ALA A 47 1.06 -1.46 9.42
CA ALA A 47 0.01 -2.12 10.20
C ALA A 47 0.36 -2.13 11.70
N ARG A 48 1.61 -2.50 12.07
CA ARG A 48 2.05 -2.42 13.46
C ARG A 48 1.96 -1.02 14.07
N ARG A 49 2.17 0.04 13.26
CA ARG A 49 2.17 1.42 13.74
C ARG A 49 0.75 2.00 13.86
N TYR A 50 -0.14 1.67 12.92
CA TYR A 50 -1.48 2.25 12.82
C TYR A 50 -2.58 1.35 13.39
N CYS A 51 -2.47 0.04 13.22
CA CYS A 51 -3.37 -0.95 13.79
C CYS A 51 -2.78 -1.40 15.13
N LYS A 52 -2.82 -0.51 16.12
CA LYS A 52 -2.64 -0.93 17.51
C LYS A 52 -3.98 -1.47 18.01
N ASN A 53 -3.94 -2.66 18.62
CA ASN A 53 -5.03 -3.15 19.44
C ASN A 53 -5.22 -2.22 20.66
#